data_AF-A0A643FGK5-F1
#
_entry.id   AF-A0A643FGK5-F1
#
_cell.length_a   1.000
_cell.length_b   1.000
_cell.length_c   1.000
_cell.angle_alpha   90.00
_cell.angle_beta   90.00
_cell.angle_gamma   90.00
#
_symmetry.space_group_name_H-M   'P 1'
#
loop_
_entity.id
_entity.type
_entity.pdbx_description
1 polymer ?
#
loop_
_entity_poly.entity_id
_entity_poly.type
_entity_poly.pdbx_seq_one_letter_code
_entity_poly.pdbx_strand_id
1 'polypeptide(L)' 'MQVFERFTLGLPVFDGSSNAYPLEARLKYREREGKVTFWYELIRPDRVFKSAVTDELTRIKEITGFPVISGKP' A
#
# COMPACT_ATOMS: atom_id res chain seq x y z
N MET A 1 -19.61 17.06 -13.57
CA MET A 1 -18.70 16.08 -14.20
C MET A 1 -17.99 15.35 -13.08
N GLN A 2 -18.33 14.09 -12.82
CA GLN A 2 -17.76 13.29 -11.72
C GLN A 2 -16.46 12.68 -12.24
N VAL A 3 -15.35 13.37 -12.02
CA VAL A 3 -14.01 12.87 -12.37
C VAL A 3 -13.65 11.73 -11.42
N PHE A 4 -13.05 10.66 -11.94
CA PHE A 4 -12.50 9.55 -11.16
C PHE A 4 -11.60 10.09 -10.03
N GLU A 5 -12.09 10.04 -8.79
CA GLU A 5 -11.38 10.62 -7.65
C GLU A 5 -10.41 9.64 -7.00
N ARG A 6 -10.66 8.33 -7.08
CA ARG A 6 -9.88 7.30 -6.37
C ARG A 6 -9.62 6.08 -7.24
N PHE A 7 -8.45 5.50 -7.04
CA PHE A 7 -8.04 4.22 -7.63
C PHE A 7 -7.18 3.45 -6.64
N THR A 8 -6.98 2.16 -6.89
CA THR A 8 -6.19 1.28 -6.02
C THR A 8 -5.02 0.70 -6.80
N LEU A 9 -3.84 0.74 -6.19
CA LEU A 9 -2.61 0.14 -6.68
C LEU A 9 -2.39 -1.18 -5.94
N GLY A 10 -2.18 -2.28 -6.65
CA GLY A 10 -1.72 -3.54 -6.05
C GLY A 10 -0.21 -3.61 -6.13
N LEU A 11 0.49 -3.37 -5.02
CA LEU A 11 1.96 -3.31 -5.00
C LEU A 11 2.55 -4.33 -4.01
N PRO A 12 3.61 -5.06 -4.39
CA PRO A 12 4.37 -5.85 -3.44
C PRO A 12 5.16 -4.92 -2.50
N VAL A 13 5.05 -5.19 -1.19
CA VAL A 13 5.77 -4.41 -0.17
C VAL A 13 7.18 -4.93 0.07
N PHE A 14 7.36 -6.25 -0.02
CA PHE A 14 8.65 -6.91 0.16
C PHE A 14 9.24 -7.32 -1.20
N ASP A 15 10.55 -7.18 -1.33
CA ASP A 15 11.28 -7.60 -2.52
C ASP A 15 11.11 -9.11 -2.76
N GLY A 16 10.89 -9.49 -4.01
CA GLY A 16 10.64 -10.89 -4.41
C GLY A 16 9.30 -11.48 -3.94
N SER A 17 8.44 -10.72 -3.26
CA SER A 17 7.13 -11.21 -2.82
C SER A 17 6.12 -11.23 -3.98
N SER A 18 5.39 -12.33 -4.11
CA SER A 18 4.23 -12.44 -5.01
C SER A 18 2.96 -11.79 -4.42
N ASN A 19 2.98 -11.40 -3.13
CA ASN A 19 1.82 -10.79 -2.49
C ASN A 19 1.77 -9.29 -2.82
N ALA A 20 0.74 -8.89 -3.54
CA ALA A 20 0.42 -7.49 -3.76
C ALA A 20 -0.60 -7.01 -2.72
N TYR A 21 -0.36 -5.83 -2.16
CA TYR A 21 -1.24 -5.22 -1.17
C TYR A 21 -1.96 -4.01 -1.78
N PRO A 22 -3.26 -3.82 -1.48
CA PRO A 22 -4.04 -2.72 -2.01
C PRO A 22 -3.63 -1.39 -1.35
N LEU A 23 -3.18 -0.45 -2.17
CA LEU A 23 -2.85 0.92 -1.77
C LEU A 23 -3.79 1.88 -2.49
N GLU A 24 -4.68 2.51 -1.73
CA GLU A 24 -5.58 3.52 -2.27
C GLU A 24 -4.83 4.81 -2.59
N ALA A 25 -5.20 5.45 -3.69
CA ALA A 25 -4.69 6.74 -4.11
C ALA A 25 -5.83 7.64 -4.56
N ARG A 26 -5.71 8.95 -4.25
CA ARG A 26 -6.62 9.99 -4.74
C ARG A 26 -6.01 10.68 -5.94
N LEU A 27 -6.71 10.67 -7.06
CA LEU A 27 -6.32 11.45 -8.24
C LEU A 27 -6.70 12.92 -8.00
N LYS A 28 -5.74 13.82 -8.25
CA LYS A 28 -5.91 15.26 -8.19
C LYS A 28 -5.53 15.86 -9.54
N TYR A 29 -6.13 16.99 -9.83
CA TYR A 29 -5.79 17.76 -11.01
C TYR A 29 -5.84 19.25 -10.71
N ARG A 30 -5.12 20.03 -11.52
CA ARG A 30 -5.19 21.49 -11.56
C ARG A 30 -5.17 21.92 -13.00
N GLU A 31 -6.11 22.78 -13.35
CA GLU A 31 -6.10 23.51 -14.60
C GLU A 31 -5.56 24.93 -14.33
N ARG A 32 -4.66 25.38 -15.22
CA ARG A 32 -4.14 26.75 -15.21
C ARG A 32 -3.79 27.15 -16.63
N GLU A 33 -4.37 28.24 -17.12
CA GLU A 33 -4.06 28.83 -18.43
C GLU A 33 -4.19 27.82 -19.59
N GLY A 34 -5.20 26.95 -19.53
CA GLY A 34 -5.45 25.91 -20.53
C GLY A 34 -4.54 24.68 -20.40
N LYS A 35 -3.65 24.62 -19.40
CA LYS A 35 -2.83 23.43 -19.09
C LYS A 35 -3.43 22.66 -17.93
N VAL A 36 -3.65 21.36 -18.14
CA VAL A 36 -4.12 20.44 -17.10
C VAL A 36 -2.95 19.62 -16.59
N THR A 37 -2.70 19.65 -15.28
CA THR A 37 -1.71 18.82 -14.60
C THR A 37 -2.43 17.81 -13.71
N PHE A 38 -2.06 16.54 -13.81
CA PHE A 38 -2.57 15.47 -12.95
C PHE A 38 -1.47 15.00 -11.98
N TRP A 39 -1.85 14.71 -10.75
CA TRP A 39 -1.00 14.03 -9.76
C TRP A 39 -1.88 13.17 -8.86
N TYR A 40 -1.28 12.32 -8.04
CA TYR A 40 -2.04 11.52 -7.08
C TYR A 40 -1.40 11.58 -5.70
N GLU A 41 -2.23 11.36 -4.68
CA GLU A 41 -1.80 11.26 -3.30
C GLU A 41 -2.16 9.89 -2.76
N LEU A 42 -1.20 9.25 -2.11
CA LEU A 42 -1.41 7.96 -1.47
C LEU A 42 -2.24 8.14 -0.20
N ILE A 43 -3.24 7.28 -0.02
CA ILE A 43 -4.10 7.29 1.16
C ILE A 43 -3.56 6.26 2.14
N ARG A 44 -3.02 6.76 3.25
CA ARG A 44 -2.58 5.93 4.39
C ARG A 44 -1.67 4.75 4.02
N PRO A 45 -0.52 4.99 3.37
CA PRO A 45 0.42 3.91 3.05
C PRO A 45 0.89 3.14 4.28
N ASP A 46 0.89 3.76 5.47
CA ASP A 46 1.18 3.13 6.77
C ASP A 46 0.41 1.82 7.02
N ARG A 47 -0.87 1.78 6.62
CA ARG A 47 -1.71 0.59 6.81
C ARG A 47 -1.30 -0.58 5.92
N VAL A 48 -0.81 -0.28 4.72
CA VAL A 48 -0.37 -1.28 3.75
C VAL A 48 0.88 -1.97 4.27
N PHE A 49 1.85 -1.20 4.77
CA PHE A 49 3.05 -1.76 5.42
C PHE A 49 2.69 -2.62 6.63
N LYS A 50 1.80 -2.12 7.51
CA LYS A 50 1.39 -2.89 8.70
C LYS A 50 0.72 -4.22 8.34
N SER A 51 -0.14 -4.21 7.32
CA SER A 51 -0.81 -5.43 6.84
C SER A 51 0.22 -6.40 6.26
N ALA A 52 1.11 -5.92 5.39
CA ALA A 52 2.14 -6.75 4.79
C ALA A 52 3.05 -7.41 5.83
N VAL A 53 3.52 -6.65 6.83
CA VAL A 53 4.34 -7.19 7.91
C VAL A 53 3.57 -8.23 8.71
N THR A 54 2.31 -7.96 9.06
CA THR A 54 1.50 -8.90 9.85
C THR A 54 1.27 -10.21 9.10
N ASP A 55 0.97 -10.13 7.81
CA ASP A 55 0.72 -11.28 6.96
C ASP A 55 1.99 -12.12 6.79
N GLU A 56 3.14 -11.48 6.55
CA GLU A 56 4.40 -12.21 6.38
C GLU A 56 4.87 -12.84 7.70
N LEU A 57 4.71 -12.16 8.84
CA LEU A 57 5.01 -12.75 10.15
C LEU A 57 4.12 -13.96 10.46
N THR A 58 2.84 -13.88 10.07
CA THR A 58 1.89 -15.00 10.23
C THR A 58 2.34 -16.19 9.37
N ARG A 59 2.68 -15.93 8.10
CA ARG A 59 3.21 -16.95 7.18
C ARG A 59 4.49 -17.60 7.72
N ILE A 60 5.45 -16.80 8.19
CA ILE A 60 6.69 -17.32 8.76
C ILE A 60 6.40 -18.23 9.94
N LYS A 61 5.51 -17.81 10.85
CA LYS A 61 5.11 -18.62 12.02
C LYS A 61 4.47 -19.95 11.60
N GLU A 62 3.58 -19.93 10.61
CA GLU A 62 2.88 -21.12 10.12
C GLU A 62 3.81 -22.10 9.41
N ILE A 63 4.69 -21.61 8.52
CA ILE A 63 5.58 -22.46 7.71
C ILE A 63 6.71 -23.03 8.56
N THR A 64 7.28 -22.22 9.44
CA THR A 64 8.45 -22.63 10.23
C THR A 64 8.08 -23.33 11.53
N GLY A 65 6.86 -23.13 12.03
CA GLY A 65 6.41 -23.62 13.33
C GLY A 65 7.06 -22.93 14.53
N PHE A 66 7.95 -21.96 14.31
CA PHE A 66 8.64 -21.24 15.37
C PHE A 66 7.89 -19.96 15.76
N PRO A 67 7.92 -19.59 17.05
CA PRO A 67 7.35 -18.33 17.51
C PRO A 67 8.21 -17.15 17.02
N VAL A 68 7.56 -16.16 16.40
CA VAL A 68 8.18 -14.86 16.11
C VAL A 68 8.30 -14.08 17.42
N ILE A 69 9.51 -13.68 17.79
CA ILE A 69 9.79 -12.90 18.99
C ILE A 69 9.80 -11.41 18.64
N SER A 70 8.84 -10.66 19.17
CA SER A 70 8.86 -9.20 19.11
C SER A 70 9.48 -8.66 20.40
N GLY A 71 10.76 -8.28 20.33
CA GLY A 71 11.43 -7.60 21.45
C GLY A 71 10.74 -6.27 21.76
N LYS A 72 10.48 -6.01 23.04
CA LYS A 72 10.15 -4.65 23.50
C LYS A 72 11.46 -3.96 23.88
N PRO A 73 11.70 -2.71 23.47
CA PRO A 73 12.85 -1.93 23.92
C PRO A 73 12.80 -1.69 25.44
#